data_AF-A0AA90ZK94-F1
#
_entry.id   AF-A0AA90ZK94-F1
#
_cell.length_a   1.000
_cell.length_b   1.000
_cell.length_c   1.000
_cell.angle_alpha   90.00
_cell.angle_beta   90.00
_cell.angle_gamma   90.00
#
_symmetry.space_group_name_H-M   'P 1'
#
loop_
_entity.id
_entity.type
_entity.pdbx_description
1 polymer ?
#
loop_
_entity_poly.entity_id
_entity_poly.type
_entity_poly.pdbx_seq_one_letter_code
_entity_poly.pdbx_strand_id
1 'polypeptide(L)'
;MNNREQTILQQRQQESLVPIIKDKPDYIRPTSFADACTKSSTTLLSVRMQRGLPSLVGWVKGKLIELFTFLGVFDIVTEYQVQMLAARICAKYHYWTTSELDYAFVTIMDGKYGKLFQHKHDDNNTTINPQDIIEALNKYEQDMLAERGRQDDERRRAEEIRKAAEEAKKSLGLEGWKVYCEKNGLDPATHRIQSVDMSQHDVNQVLYKTEEERKMAEKKFYRQDRRKEQK
;
A
#
# COMPACT_ATOMS: atom_id res chain seq x y z
N MET A 1 -2.24 3.31 43.36
CA MET A 1 -1.88 4.38 42.40
C MET A 1 -1.85 5.68 43.16
N ASN A 2 -0.69 6.34 43.17
CA ASN A 2 -0.45 7.55 43.94
C ASN A 2 -1.02 8.78 43.19
N ASN A 3 -1.43 9.83 43.90
CA ASN A 3 -2.10 11.00 43.30
C ASN A 3 -1.22 11.68 42.22
N ARG A 4 0.11 11.58 42.36
CA ARG A 4 1.13 12.01 41.39
C ARG A 4 1.09 11.24 40.06
N GLU A 5 0.85 9.94 40.09
CA GLU A 5 0.78 9.10 38.89
C GLU A 5 -0.45 9.45 38.05
N GLN A 6 -1.58 9.74 38.71
CA GLN A 6 -2.80 10.22 38.05
C GLN A 6 -2.60 11.61 37.42
N THR A 7 -1.91 12.53 38.09
CA THR A 7 -1.61 13.86 37.54
C THR A 7 -0.66 13.79 36.35
N ILE A 8 0.35 12.91 36.40
CA ILE A 8 1.30 12.70 35.29
C ILE A 8 0.61 12.03 34.11
N LEU A 9 -0.28 11.05 34.35
CA LEU A 9 -1.13 10.45 33.32
C LEU A 9 -2.05 11.50 32.68
N GLN A 10 -2.68 12.37 33.47
CA GLN A 10 -3.51 13.46 32.96
C GLN A 10 -2.72 14.52 32.19
N GLN A 11 -1.54 14.91 32.65
CA GLN A 11 -0.66 15.85 31.93
C GLN A 11 -0.14 15.25 30.63
N ARG A 12 0.25 13.96 30.61
CA ARG A 12 0.68 13.27 29.39
C ARG A 12 -0.48 13.01 28.41
N GLN A 13 -1.70 12.83 28.91
CA GLN A 13 -2.92 12.82 28.09
C GLN A 13 -3.22 14.22 27.52
N GLN A 14 -2.94 15.30 28.25
CA GLN A 14 -3.07 16.67 27.76
C GLN A 14 -1.99 17.03 26.72
N GLU A 15 -0.75 16.55 26.84
CA GLU A 15 0.28 16.72 25.79
C GLU A 15 -0.05 15.92 24.51
N SER A 16 -0.95 14.94 24.59
CA SER A 16 -1.49 14.18 23.46
C SER A 16 -2.64 14.89 22.70
N LEU A 17 -2.99 16.14 23.06
CA LEU A 17 -4.12 16.91 22.51
C LEU A 17 -3.92 17.45 21.08
N VAL A 18 -3.32 16.68 20.16
CA VAL A 18 -3.28 17.06 18.74
C VAL A 18 -3.94 15.97 17.87
N PRO A 19 -5.14 16.23 17.31
CA PRO A 19 -5.95 15.20 16.64
C PRO A 19 -5.36 14.63 15.36
N ILE A 20 -4.57 13.56 15.46
CA ILE A 20 -4.11 12.83 14.27
C ILE A 20 -5.10 11.71 13.90
N ILE A 21 -5.75 11.08 14.90
CA ILE A 21 -6.79 10.08 14.68
C ILE A 21 -7.90 10.12 15.75
N LYS A 22 -7.52 10.10 17.03
CA LYS A 22 -8.44 9.83 18.15
C LYS A 22 -9.49 10.91 18.41
N ASP A 23 -9.34 12.12 17.86
CA ASP A 23 -10.30 13.20 18.10
C ASP A 23 -11.23 13.46 16.91
N LYS A 24 -11.36 12.50 15.98
CA LYS A 24 -12.54 12.45 15.12
C LYS A 24 -13.67 11.74 15.90
N PRO A 25 -14.81 12.39 16.15
CA PRO A 25 -15.89 11.86 16.99
C PRO A 25 -16.40 10.47 16.54
N ASP A 26 -16.26 10.14 15.26
CA ASP A 26 -16.71 8.88 14.67
C ASP A 26 -15.57 7.92 14.29
N TYR A 27 -14.36 8.09 14.85
CA TYR A 27 -13.25 7.20 14.51
C TYR A 27 -13.44 5.82 15.15
N ILE A 28 -13.78 4.84 14.31
CA ILE A 28 -13.78 3.42 14.66
C ILE A 28 -12.40 2.85 14.32
N ARG A 29 -11.73 2.24 15.30
CA ARG A 29 -10.43 1.58 15.09
C ARG A 29 -10.53 0.48 14.02
N PRO A 30 -9.50 0.29 13.18
CA PRO A 30 -9.51 -0.80 12.24
C PRO A 30 -9.56 -2.16 12.95
N THR A 31 -10.28 -3.11 12.37
CA THR A 31 -10.46 -4.47 12.92
C THR A 31 -9.78 -5.56 12.07
N SER A 32 -9.21 -5.18 10.93
CA SER A 32 -8.49 -6.07 10.02
C SER A 32 -7.42 -5.30 9.26
N PHE A 33 -6.46 -6.00 8.65
CA PHE A 33 -5.50 -5.35 7.74
C PHE A 33 -6.20 -4.68 6.57
N ALA A 34 -7.25 -5.32 6.04
CA ALA A 34 -7.96 -4.79 4.90
C ALA A 34 -8.61 -3.44 5.20
N ASP A 35 -9.25 -3.32 6.37
CA ASP A 35 -9.78 -2.05 6.88
C ASP A 35 -8.65 -1.05 7.15
N ALA A 36 -7.56 -1.48 7.79
CA ALA A 36 -6.44 -0.59 8.12
C ALA A 36 -5.80 0.07 6.88
N CYS A 37 -5.59 -0.71 5.80
CA CYS A 37 -4.99 -0.24 4.55
C CYS A 37 -5.92 0.69 3.75
N THR A 38 -7.24 0.57 3.89
CA THR A 38 -8.21 1.34 3.08
C THR A 38 -8.80 2.53 3.82
N LYS A 39 -8.81 2.52 5.16
CA LYS A 39 -9.49 3.52 6.00
C LYS A 39 -8.88 4.91 5.95
N SER A 40 -7.60 5.04 5.61
CA SER A 40 -6.92 6.33 5.48
C SER A 40 -5.81 6.24 4.45
N SER A 41 -5.70 7.25 3.59
CA SER A 41 -4.55 7.44 2.69
C SER A 41 -3.50 8.39 3.28
N THR A 42 -3.76 8.99 4.45
CA THR A 42 -2.86 9.95 5.08
C THR A 42 -1.70 9.23 5.76
N THR A 43 -0.51 9.34 5.16
CA THR A 43 0.73 8.77 5.70
C THR A 43 1.26 9.56 6.90
N LEU A 44 2.11 8.94 7.72
CA LEU A 44 2.83 9.64 8.80
C LEU A 44 3.70 10.78 8.24
N LEU A 45 4.30 10.60 7.06
CA LEU A 45 5.02 11.65 6.35
C LEU A 45 4.09 12.82 6.01
N SER A 46 2.89 12.55 5.49
CA SER A 46 1.89 13.58 5.20
C SER A 46 1.50 14.34 6.47
N VAL A 47 1.27 13.64 7.59
CA VAL A 47 0.99 14.27 8.89
C VAL A 47 2.15 15.13 9.36
N ARG A 48 3.39 14.63 9.25
CA ARG A 48 4.59 15.39 9.61
C ARG A 48 4.70 16.69 8.82
N MET A 49 4.40 16.66 7.52
CA MET A 49 4.44 17.85 6.67
C MET A 49 3.34 18.86 7.00
N GLN A 50 2.15 18.38 7.38
CA GLN A 50 1.01 19.24 7.70
C GLN A 50 1.05 19.81 9.12
N ARG A 51 1.55 19.05 10.10
CA ARG A 51 1.43 19.35 11.54
C ARG A 51 2.75 19.41 12.30
N GLY A 52 3.86 19.12 11.63
CA GLY A 52 5.19 19.07 12.23
C GLY A 52 5.51 17.75 12.92
N LEU A 53 6.81 17.53 13.12
CA LEU A 53 7.33 16.35 13.81
C LEU A 53 6.89 16.26 15.29
N PRO A 54 6.85 17.35 16.09
CA PRO A 54 6.46 17.26 17.49
C PRO A 54 5.04 16.72 17.69
N SER A 55 4.09 17.18 16.87
CA SER A 55 2.70 16.71 16.91
C SER A 55 2.59 15.21 16.60
N LEU A 56 3.29 14.74 15.58
CA LEU A 56 3.31 13.33 15.20
C LEU A 56 3.95 12.46 16.29
N VAL A 57 5.10 12.88 16.81
CA VAL A 57 5.78 12.18 17.91
C VAL A 57 4.90 12.15 19.16
N GLY A 58 4.23 13.24 19.51
CA GLY A 58 3.30 13.31 20.64
C GLY A 58 2.15 12.30 20.52
N TRP A 59 1.57 12.17 19.32
CA TRP A 59 0.53 11.17 19.08
C TRP A 59 1.05 9.73 19.19
N VAL A 60 2.23 9.42 18.65
CA VAL A 60 2.84 8.08 18.81
C VAL A 60 3.23 7.81 20.27
N LYS A 61 3.69 8.82 21.02
CA LYS A 61 3.90 8.69 22.48
C LYS A 61 2.61 8.29 23.18
N GLY A 62 1.48 8.93 22.85
CA GLY A 62 0.17 8.56 23.40
C GLY A 62 -0.17 7.08 23.17
N LYS A 63 0.06 6.57 21.95
CA LYS A 63 -0.14 5.15 21.62
C LYS A 63 0.78 4.21 22.38
N LEU A 64 2.05 4.58 22.55
CA LEU A 64 3.00 3.81 23.36
C LEU A 64 2.61 3.79 24.84
N ILE A 65 2.14 4.91 25.39
CA ILE A 65 1.64 4.99 26.77
C ILE A 65 0.46 4.04 26.96
N GLU A 66 -0.50 4.04 26.02
CA GLU A 66 -1.62 3.08 26.05
C GLU A 66 -1.14 1.63 26.03
N LEU A 67 -0.21 1.30 25.14
CA LEU A 67 0.37 -0.04 25.04
C LEU A 67 1.06 -0.45 26.35
N PHE A 68 1.96 0.38 26.88
CA PHE A 68 2.69 0.07 28.11
C PHE A 68 1.77 -0.01 29.33
N THR A 69 0.70 0.78 29.36
CA THR A 69 -0.33 0.70 30.40
C THR A 69 -1.09 -0.62 30.31
N PHE A 70 -1.50 -1.03 29.11
CA PHE A 70 -2.17 -2.32 28.88
C PHE A 70 -1.29 -3.51 29.29
N LEU A 71 0.01 -3.44 28.98
CA LEU A 71 0.98 -4.47 29.33
C LEU A 71 1.39 -4.46 30.82
N GLY A 72 0.97 -3.47 31.61
CA GLY A 72 1.33 -3.35 33.03
C GLY A 72 2.80 -3.00 33.29
N VAL A 73 3.48 -2.37 32.32
CA VAL A 73 4.92 -2.04 32.40
C VAL A 73 5.20 -0.54 32.35
N PHE A 74 4.15 0.29 32.37
CA PHE A 74 4.28 1.74 32.22
C PHE A 74 5.19 2.38 33.28
N ASP A 75 5.12 1.92 34.52
CA ASP A 75 5.93 2.44 35.64
C ASP A 75 7.43 2.09 35.52
N ILE A 76 7.75 1.14 34.65
CA ILE A 76 9.12 0.62 34.44
C ILE A 76 9.76 1.28 33.22
N VAL A 77 8.95 1.70 32.24
CA VAL A 77 9.45 2.36 31.03
C VAL A 77 9.75 3.83 31.32
N THR A 78 11.00 4.22 31.06
CA THR A 78 11.42 5.61 31.23
C THR A 78 10.82 6.52 30.15
N GLU A 79 10.60 7.78 30.49
CA GLU A 79 10.12 8.78 29.52
C GLU A 79 11.04 8.90 28.29
N TYR A 80 12.35 8.82 28.51
CA TYR A 80 13.35 8.83 27.43
C TYR A 80 13.15 7.66 26.45
N GLN A 81 12.87 6.44 26.96
CA GLN A 81 12.57 5.29 26.12
C GLN A 81 11.30 5.50 25.29
N VAL A 82 10.22 6.04 25.88
CA VAL A 82 8.99 6.35 25.15
C VAL A 82 9.25 7.39 24.05
N GLN A 83 9.95 8.48 24.39
CA GLN A 83 10.28 9.57 23.46
C GLN A 83 11.11 9.06 22.27
N MET A 84 12.19 8.33 22.55
CA MET A 84 13.10 7.81 21.51
C MET A 84 12.42 6.75 20.64
N LEU A 85 11.61 5.88 21.24
CA LEU A 85 10.86 4.88 20.49
C LEU A 85 9.82 5.53 19.58
N ALA A 86 9.07 6.52 20.08
CA ALA A 86 8.11 7.27 19.27
C ALA A 86 8.78 7.95 18.07
N ALA A 87 9.89 8.66 18.29
CA ALA A 87 10.64 9.30 17.22
C ALA A 87 11.15 8.29 16.18
N ARG A 88 11.63 7.13 16.64
CA ARG A 88 12.12 6.05 15.76
C ARG A 88 11.01 5.43 14.93
N ILE A 89 9.84 5.19 15.52
CA ILE A 89 8.63 4.71 14.81
C ILE A 89 8.24 5.71 13.71
N CYS A 90 8.17 7.00 14.04
CA CYS A 90 7.82 8.06 13.08
C CYS A 90 8.80 8.14 11.89
N ALA A 91 10.09 7.92 12.13
CA ALA A 91 11.11 7.97 11.09
C ALA A 91 11.11 6.72 10.21
N LYS A 92 11.07 5.53 10.82
CA LYS A 92 11.18 4.25 10.11
C LYS A 92 9.93 3.95 9.27
N TYR A 93 8.75 4.16 9.85
CA TYR A 93 7.47 3.78 9.25
C TYR A 93 6.75 5.00 8.62
N HIS A 94 7.51 5.97 8.11
CA HIS A 94 6.96 7.24 7.62
C HIS A 94 5.95 7.09 6.47
N TYR A 95 6.02 5.99 5.71
CA TYR A 95 5.12 5.65 4.60
C TYR A 95 3.86 4.90 5.03
N TRP A 96 3.74 4.53 6.31
CA TRP A 96 2.51 3.94 6.83
C TRP A 96 1.45 5.01 6.98
N THR A 97 0.19 4.61 6.86
CA THR A 97 -0.95 5.45 7.18
C THR A 97 -1.15 5.50 8.68
N THR A 98 -1.82 6.55 9.14
CA THR A 98 -2.17 6.67 10.55
C THR A 98 -3.04 5.49 11.02
N SER A 99 -3.98 5.03 10.19
CA SER A 99 -4.81 3.86 10.45
C SER A 99 -4.01 2.56 10.54
N GLU A 100 -3.02 2.37 9.68
CA GLU A 100 -2.15 1.18 9.72
C GLU A 100 -1.31 1.12 10.99
N LEU A 101 -0.74 2.25 11.41
CA LEU A 101 0.02 2.29 12.66
C LEU A 101 -0.88 2.09 13.89
N ASP A 102 -2.10 2.63 13.87
CA ASP A 102 -3.06 2.41 14.97
C ASP A 102 -3.48 0.94 15.08
N TYR A 103 -3.75 0.29 13.94
CA TYR A 103 -4.04 -1.14 13.92
C TYR A 103 -2.85 -2.00 14.32
N ALA A 104 -1.62 -1.58 14.01
CA ALA A 104 -0.42 -2.26 14.49
C ALA A 104 -0.40 -2.34 16.03
N PHE A 105 -0.72 -1.25 16.73
CA PHE A 105 -0.80 -1.28 18.20
C PHE A 105 -1.90 -2.21 18.72
N VAL A 106 -3.06 -2.30 18.04
CA VAL A 106 -4.13 -3.24 18.39
C VAL A 106 -3.65 -4.69 18.25
N THR A 107 -3.09 -5.05 17.10
CA THR A 107 -2.62 -6.42 16.85
C THR A 107 -1.46 -6.84 17.75
N ILE A 108 -0.64 -5.87 18.19
CA ILE A 108 0.38 -6.09 19.21
C ILE A 108 -0.25 -6.38 20.57
N MET A 109 -1.28 -5.65 20.99
CA MET A 109 -2.01 -5.92 22.23
C MET A 109 -2.69 -7.30 22.21
N ASP A 110 -3.13 -7.77 21.04
CA ASP A 110 -3.66 -9.13 20.85
C ASP A 110 -2.58 -10.23 20.93
N GLY A 111 -1.31 -9.86 21.06
CA GLY A 111 -0.18 -10.78 21.22
C GLY A 111 0.29 -11.43 19.91
N LYS A 112 -0.23 -11.00 18.76
CA LYS A 112 0.04 -11.63 17.45
C LYS A 112 1.52 -11.65 17.08
N TYR A 113 2.31 -10.68 17.53
CA TYR A 113 3.73 -10.53 17.16
C TYR A 113 4.71 -10.85 18.29
N GLY A 114 4.26 -11.60 19.29
CA GLY A 114 5.08 -12.09 20.38
C GLY A 114 4.86 -11.34 21.69
N LYS A 115 5.54 -11.81 22.74
CA LYS A 115 5.47 -11.22 24.08
C LYS A 115 6.43 -10.05 24.18
N LEU A 116 5.92 -8.87 24.50
CA LEU A 116 6.68 -7.64 24.65
C LEU A 116 7.26 -7.41 26.05
N PHE A 117 6.95 -8.28 27.01
CA PHE A 117 7.48 -8.19 28.36
C PHE A 117 7.90 -9.58 28.83
N GLN A 118 8.96 -9.60 29.64
CA GLN A 118 9.42 -10.81 30.32
C GLN A 118 9.28 -10.59 31.83
N HIS A 119 8.39 -11.35 32.45
CA HIS A 119 8.35 -11.43 33.90
C HIS A 119 9.36 -12.47 34.36
N LYS A 120 10.34 -12.06 35.17
CA LYS A 120 11.29 -12.96 35.81
C LYS A 120 10.76 -13.31 37.20
N HIS A 121 10.24 -14.53 37.33
CA HIS A 121 9.67 -15.03 38.58
C HIS A 121 10.68 -15.07 39.72
N ASP A 122 11.95 -15.34 39.42
CA ASP A 122 13.00 -15.54 40.44
C ASP A 122 13.38 -14.24 41.17
N ASP A 123 13.29 -13.10 40.49
CA ASP A 123 13.65 -11.78 41.02
C ASP A 123 12.43 -10.88 41.30
N ASN A 124 11.21 -11.40 41.09
CA ASN A 124 9.97 -10.62 41.05
C ASN A 124 10.09 -9.33 40.22
N ASN A 125 10.83 -9.39 39.11
CA ASN A 125 11.17 -8.22 38.30
C ASN A 125 10.58 -8.37 36.90
N THR A 126 9.84 -7.36 36.46
CA THR A 126 9.29 -7.29 35.10
C THR A 126 10.21 -6.42 34.27
N THR A 127 10.73 -6.95 33.17
CA THR A 127 11.59 -6.19 32.26
C THR A 127 10.95 -6.10 30.89
N ILE A 128 11.12 -4.94 30.25
CA ILE A 128 10.73 -4.69 28.87
C ILE A 128 11.94 -4.20 28.08
N ASN A 129 12.15 -4.79 26.91
CA ASN A 129 13.11 -4.28 25.95
C ASN A 129 12.34 -3.49 24.88
N PRO A 130 12.49 -2.15 24.81
CA PRO A 130 11.79 -1.33 23.81
C PRO A 130 12.08 -1.75 22.35
N GLN A 131 13.17 -2.50 22.10
CA GLN A 131 13.48 -3.02 20.77
C GLN A 131 12.48 -4.09 20.31
N ASP A 132 11.88 -4.83 21.25
CA ASP A 132 10.89 -5.88 20.93
C ASP A 132 9.65 -5.28 20.25
N ILE A 133 9.31 -4.01 20.54
CA ILE A 133 8.26 -3.27 19.84
C ILE A 133 8.64 -3.02 18.38
N ILE A 134 9.90 -2.67 18.10
CA ILE A 134 10.37 -2.48 16.73
C ILE A 134 10.35 -3.81 15.97
N GLU A 135 10.73 -4.91 16.61
CA GLU A 135 10.63 -6.25 16.02
C GLU A 135 9.19 -6.65 15.72
N ALA A 136 8.27 -6.40 16.65
CA ALA A 136 6.84 -6.65 16.46
C ALA A 136 6.29 -5.84 15.29
N LEU A 137 6.65 -4.56 15.19
CA LEU A 137 6.27 -3.69 14.07
C LEU A 137 6.88 -4.16 12.73
N ASN A 138 8.12 -4.65 12.73
CA ASN A 138 8.74 -5.22 11.52
C ASN A 138 8.00 -6.49 11.05
N LYS A 139 7.54 -7.34 11.98
CA LYS A 139 6.73 -8.52 11.64
C LYS A 139 5.36 -8.13 11.11
N TYR A 140 4.70 -7.18 11.79
CA TYR A 140 3.44 -6.59 11.32
C TYR A 140 3.55 -6.02 9.90
N GLU A 141 4.67 -5.37 9.60
CA GLU A 141 4.92 -4.82 8.27
C GLU A 141 4.82 -5.85 7.16
N GLN A 142 5.37 -7.05 7.37
CA GLN A 142 5.37 -8.10 6.36
C GLN A 142 3.94 -8.52 6.03
N ASP A 143 3.11 -8.73 7.05
CA ASP A 143 1.69 -9.08 6.89
C ASP A 143 0.91 -7.94 6.21
N MET A 144 1.17 -6.70 6.63
CA MET A 144 0.50 -5.51 6.07
C MET A 144 0.85 -5.30 4.59
N LEU A 145 2.13 -5.43 4.22
CA LEU A 145 2.57 -5.33 2.83
C LEU A 145 2.00 -6.45 1.97
N ALA A 146 1.87 -7.66 2.50
CA ALA A 146 1.21 -8.76 1.82
C ALA A 146 -0.27 -8.46 1.55
N GLU A 147 -0.99 -7.88 2.51
CA GLU A 147 -2.38 -7.48 2.33
C GLU A 147 -2.52 -6.33 1.31
N ARG A 148 -1.65 -5.31 1.37
CA ARG A 148 -1.61 -4.25 0.34
C ARG A 148 -1.42 -4.83 -1.07
N GLY A 149 -0.49 -5.78 -1.22
CA GLY A 149 -0.26 -6.47 -2.48
C GLY A 149 -1.51 -7.20 -2.99
N ARG A 150 -2.23 -7.89 -2.10
CA ARG A 150 -3.50 -8.54 -2.45
C ARG A 150 -4.56 -7.54 -2.92
N GLN A 151 -4.72 -6.42 -2.21
CA GLN A 151 -5.70 -5.40 -2.56
C GLN A 151 -5.39 -4.72 -3.89
N ASP A 152 -4.11 -4.45 -4.15
CA ASP A 152 -3.66 -3.86 -5.40
C ASP A 152 -3.90 -4.81 -6.58
N ASP A 153 -3.66 -6.12 -6.39
CA ASP A 153 -3.97 -7.14 -7.38
C ASP A 153 -5.47 -7.26 -7.66
N GLU A 154 -6.30 -7.26 -6.62
CA GLU A 154 -7.76 -7.30 -6.75
C GLU A 154 -8.29 -6.07 -7.49
N ARG A 155 -7.79 -4.87 -7.14
CA ARG A 155 -8.14 -3.62 -7.81
C ARG A 155 -7.73 -3.64 -9.28
N ARG A 156 -6.53 -4.14 -9.60
CA ARG A 156 -6.05 -4.26 -10.98
C ARG A 156 -6.93 -5.20 -11.79
N ARG A 157 -7.27 -6.38 -11.25
CA ARG A 157 -8.16 -7.35 -11.93
C ARG A 157 -9.56 -6.76 -12.15
N ALA A 158 -10.11 -6.07 -11.16
CA ALA A 158 -11.42 -5.41 -11.28
C ALA A 158 -11.40 -4.33 -12.38
N GLU A 159 -10.32 -3.56 -12.49
CA GLU A 159 -10.13 -2.56 -13.54
C GLU A 159 -10.01 -3.21 -14.93
N GLU A 160 -9.26 -4.30 -15.06
CA GLU A 160 -9.13 -5.06 -16.30
C GLU A 160 -10.48 -5.64 -16.76
N ILE A 161 -11.25 -6.22 -15.84
CA ILE A 161 -12.59 -6.73 -16.11
C ILE A 161 -13.51 -5.58 -16.54
N ARG A 162 -13.45 -4.42 -15.88
CA ARG A 162 -14.26 -3.25 -16.26
C ARG A 162 -13.91 -2.77 -17.67
N LYS A 163 -12.62 -2.63 -17.98
CA LYS A 163 -12.15 -2.24 -19.31
C LYS A 163 -12.56 -3.24 -20.38
N ALA A 164 -12.40 -4.54 -20.12
CA ALA A 164 -12.83 -5.60 -21.05
C ALA A 164 -14.35 -5.56 -21.29
N ALA A 165 -15.16 -5.31 -20.24
CA ALA A 165 -16.60 -5.15 -20.38
C ALA A 165 -16.99 -3.88 -21.15
N GLU A 166 -16.26 -2.77 -20.98
CA GLU A 166 -16.44 -1.55 -21.78
C GLU A 166 -16.04 -1.74 -23.24
N GLU A 167 -14.96 -2.49 -23.50
CA GLU A 167 -14.53 -2.83 -24.85
C GLU A 167 -15.50 -3.78 -25.55
N ALA A 168 -16.05 -4.77 -24.84
CA ALA A 168 -17.07 -5.68 -25.36
C ALA A 168 -18.38 -4.96 -25.72
N LYS A 169 -18.67 -3.82 -25.10
CA LYS A 169 -19.84 -2.98 -25.43
C LYS A 169 -19.65 -2.12 -26.67
N LYS A 170 -18.42 -1.94 -27.15
CA LYS A 170 -18.17 -1.17 -28.38
C LYS A 170 -18.72 -1.98 -29.55
N SER A 171 -19.56 -1.35 -30.37
CA SER A 171 -19.98 -1.94 -31.64
C SER A 171 -18.74 -2.15 -32.51
N LEU A 172 -18.45 -3.41 -32.85
CA LEU A 172 -17.33 -3.80 -33.70
C LEU A 172 -17.81 -4.05 -35.14
N GLY A 173 -16.88 -4.01 -36.10
CA GLY A 173 -17.17 -4.29 -37.51
C GLY A 173 -18.07 -3.24 -38.16
N LEU A 174 -19.03 -3.69 -38.99
CA LEU A 174 -19.91 -2.82 -39.79
C LEU A 174 -20.79 -1.91 -38.93
N GLU A 175 -21.24 -2.37 -37.76
CA GLU A 175 -22.08 -1.57 -36.87
C GLU A 175 -21.24 -0.51 -36.14
N GLY A 176 -19.99 -0.82 -35.81
CA GLY A 176 -19.00 0.14 -35.32
C GLY A 176 -18.66 1.22 -36.36
N TRP A 177 -18.56 0.83 -37.63
CA TRP A 177 -18.33 1.74 -38.75
C TRP A 177 -19.47 2.74 -38.92
N LYS A 178 -20.73 2.28 -38.86
CA LYS A 178 -21.90 3.17 -38.93
C LYS A 178 -21.91 4.19 -37.78
N VAL A 179 -21.68 3.74 -36.54
CA VAL A 179 -21.62 4.62 -35.37
C VAL A 179 -20.49 5.65 -35.47
N TYR A 180 -19.32 5.25 -35.99
CA TYR A 180 -18.22 6.17 -36.25
C TYR A 180 -18.61 7.22 -37.31
N CYS A 181 -19.20 6.79 -38.42
CA CYS A 181 -19.62 7.67 -39.51
C CYS A 181 -20.69 8.68 -39.03
N GLU A 182 -21.72 8.23 -38.32
CA GLU A 182 -22.73 9.12 -37.73
C GLU A 182 -22.12 10.16 -36.78
N LYS A 183 -21.20 9.74 -35.90
CA LYS A 183 -20.57 10.63 -34.92
C LYS A 183 -19.69 11.71 -35.57
N ASN A 184 -19.17 11.45 -36.76
CA ASN A 184 -18.31 12.39 -37.50
C ASN A 184 -19.06 13.11 -38.64
N GLY A 185 -20.38 12.95 -38.76
CA GLY A 185 -21.18 13.56 -39.83
C GLY A 185 -20.86 13.01 -41.23
N LEU A 186 -20.39 11.76 -41.30
CA LEU A 186 -20.00 11.07 -42.53
C LEU A 186 -21.07 10.06 -42.91
N ASP A 187 -21.29 9.86 -44.21
CA ASP A 187 -22.22 8.82 -44.69
C ASP A 187 -21.51 7.45 -44.73
N PRO A 188 -22.00 6.43 -43.99
CA PRO A 188 -21.39 5.11 -43.94
C PRO A 188 -21.29 4.40 -45.30
N ALA A 189 -22.17 4.73 -46.25
CA ALA A 189 -22.23 4.09 -47.57
C ALA A 189 -21.17 4.64 -48.55
N THR A 190 -20.90 5.94 -48.46
CA THR A 190 -20.02 6.66 -49.40
C THR A 190 -18.64 6.98 -48.82
N HIS A 191 -18.54 7.12 -47.50
CA HIS A 191 -17.25 7.35 -46.86
C HIS A 191 -16.39 6.08 -46.91
N ARG A 192 -15.14 6.24 -47.31
CA ARG A 192 -14.11 5.19 -47.33
C ARG A 192 -12.97 5.64 -46.45
N ILE A 193 -12.49 4.74 -45.59
CA ILE A 193 -11.24 4.95 -44.87
C ILE A 193 -10.16 5.21 -45.93
N GLN A 194 -9.38 6.28 -45.78
CA GLN A 194 -8.21 6.49 -46.64
C GLN A 194 -7.37 5.23 -46.59
N SER A 195 -7.12 4.64 -47.76
CA SER A 195 -6.21 3.53 -47.88
C SER A 195 -4.86 3.99 -47.35
N VAL A 196 -4.43 3.40 -46.25
CA VAL A 196 -3.05 3.58 -45.78
C VAL A 196 -2.17 2.98 -46.85
N ASP A 197 -1.21 3.75 -47.36
CA ASP A 197 -0.18 3.22 -48.23
C ASP A 197 0.65 2.22 -47.41
N MET A 198 0.35 0.94 -47.59
CA MET A 198 1.02 -0.17 -46.92
C MET A 198 2.52 -0.21 -47.22
N SER A 199 3.00 0.44 -48.29
CA SER A 199 4.43 0.54 -48.59
C SER A 199 5.18 1.46 -47.62
N GLN A 200 4.48 2.40 -46.97
CA GLN A 200 5.06 3.24 -45.90
C GLN A 200 4.96 2.61 -44.51
N HIS A 201 4.17 1.56 -44.37
CA HIS A 201 3.96 0.80 -43.14
C HIS A 201 4.36 -0.66 -43.34
N ASP A 202 5.51 -0.88 -43.99
CA ASP A 202 6.09 -2.21 -44.07
C ASP A 202 6.58 -2.62 -42.67
N VAL A 203 5.78 -3.46 -42.02
CA VAL A 203 6.05 -4.00 -40.68
C VAL A 203 7.41 -4.72 -40.62
N ASN A 204 7.93 -5.17 -41.78
CA ASN A 204 9.24 -5.81 -41.86
C ASN A 204 10.41 -4.82 -41.73
N GLN A 205 10.22 -3.53 -42.04
CA GLN A 205 11.24 -2.51 -41.79
C GLN A 205 11.44 -2.23 -40.29
N VAL A 206 10.41 -2.50 -39.47
CA VAL A 206 10.49 -2.35 -38.01
C VAL A 206 11.17 -3.56 -37.36
N LEU A 207 11.04 -4.75 -37.96
CA LEU A 207 11.59 -6.00 -37.43
C LEU A 207 13.06 -6.23 -37.81
N TYR A 208 13.51 -5.73 -38.95
CA TYR A 208 14.87 -5.93 -39.45
C TYR A 208 15.50 -4.59 -39.80
N LYS A 209 16.69 -4.33 -39.24
CA LYS A 209 17.37 -3.03 -39.40
C LYS A 209 18.00 -2.87 -40.78
N THR A 210 18.23 -3.98 -41.48
CA THR A 210 18.84 -4.00 -42.81
C THR A 210 18.16 -5.02 -43.73
N GLU A 211 18.23 -4.77 -45.03
CA GLU A 211 17.68 -5.67 -46.06
C GLU A 211 18.37 -7.05 -46.08
N GLU A 212 19.62 -7.13 -45.60
CA GLU A 212 20.34 -8.40 -45.47
C GLU A 212 19.81 -9.25 -44.31
N GLU A 213 19.46 -8.64 -43.17
CA GLU A 213 18.83 -9.32 -42.04
C GLU A 213 17.47 -9.91 -42.45
N ARG A 214 16.66 -9.14 -43.20
CA ARG A 214 15.38 -9.59 -43.74
C ARG A 214 15.55 -10.82 -44.63
N LYS A 215 16.45 -10.75 -45.62
CA LYS A 215 16.73 -11.87 -46.55
C LYS A 215 17.27 -13.11 -45.83
N MET A 216 18.05 -12.93 -44.76
CA MET A 216 18.60 -14.04 -43.98
C MET A 216 17.52 -14.71 -43.12
N ALA A 217 16.61 -13.92 -42.53
CA ALA A 217 15.45 -14.41 -41.77
C ALA A 217 14.46 -15.16 -42.67
N GLU A 218 14.13 -14.60 -43.85
CA GLU A 218 13.29 -15.27 -44.85
C GLU A 218 13.91 -16.59 -45.30
N LYS A 219 15.22 -16.62 -45.61
CA LYS A 219 15.94 -17.87 -45.95
C LYS A 219 15.92 -18.91 -44.82
N LYS A 220 15.98 -18.50 -43.55
CA LYS A 220 15.88 -19.42 -42.40
C LYS A 220 14.47 -19.98 -42.26
N PHE A 221 13.45 -19.14 -42.44
CA PHE A 221 12.04 -19.53 -42.36
C PHE A 221 11.70 -20.59 -43.44
N TYR A 222 12.05 -20.32 -44.70
CA TYR A 222 11.83 -21.28 -45.82
C TYR A 222 12.71 -22.54 -45.72
N ARG A 223 13.83 -22.52 -45.00
CA ARG A 223 14.62 -23.73 -44.70
C ARG A 223 14.00 -24.58 -43.58
N GLN A 224 13.25 -23.98 -42.66
CA GLN A 224 12.56 -24.71 -41.60
C GLN A 224 11.31 -25.43 -42.10
N ASP A 225 10.52 -24.82 -42.98
CA ASP A 225 9.32 -25.47 -43.54
C ASP A 225 9.66 -26.67 -44.42
N ARG A 226 10.67 -26.57 -45.29
CA ARG A 226 11.12 -27.72 -46.11
C ARG A 226 11.70 -28.88 -45.30
N ARG A 227 12.16 -28.65 -44.06
CA ARG A 227 12.60 -29.71 -43.15
C ARG A 227 11.45 -30.37 -42.39
N LYS A 228 10.30 -29.68 -42.27
CA LYS A 228 9.08 -30.26 -41.71
C LYS A 228 8.30 -31.09 -42.73
N GLU A 229 8.40 -30.76 -44.01
CA GLU A 229 7.79 -31.53 -45.12
C GLU A 229 8.55 -32.83 -45.48
N GLN A 230 9.77 -33.02 -44.97
CA GLN A 230 10.61 -34.22 -45.22
C GLN A 230 10.70 -35.18 -44.03
N LYS A 231 9.82 -35.03 -43.02
CA LYS A 231 9.64 -36.00 -41.92
C LYS A 231 8.25 -36.60 -42.00
#